data_AF-A0A950BU12-F1
#
_entry.id   AF-A0A950BU12-F1
#
_cell.length_a   1.000
_cell.length_b   1.000
_cell.length_c   1.000
_cell.angle_alpha   90.00
_cell.angle_beta   90.00
_cell.angle_gamma   90.00
#
_symmetry.space_group_name_H-M   'P 1'
#
loop_
_entity.id
_entity.type
_entity.pdbx_description
1 polymer ?
#
loop_
_entity_poly.entity_id
_entity_poly.type
_entity_poly.pdbx_seq_one_letter_code
_entity_poly.pdbx_strand_id
1 'polypeptide(L)'
;RALGGRLLGETHHAGVLENWGQLWIYHSVALLVFFGTTNLLHLAGVTARWPYVLLFTVGLGAWAALFWALRRKGGPVSFVERQLAHVWGSGIVAINLVFLVEWLLGLPVLSLITMIAVTNGMLFMVKAGILSGFYYFQAAAVILAILPMTWFPRFAPLIFGMVAAACFFVTGLKYRLRRQRKEP
;
A
#
# COMPACT_ATOMS: atom_id res chain seq x y z
N ARG A 1 7.17 -11.16 30.34
CA ARG A 1 6.30 -11.37 29.15
C ARG A 1 7.07 -10.90 27.92
N ALA A 2 7.51 -11.83 27.07
CA ALA A 2 8.45 -11.60 25.97
C ALA A 2 7.93 -10.56 24.97
N LEU A 3 8.83 -9.71 24.47
CA LEU A 3 8.59 -8.71 23.42
C LEU A 3 7.75 -9.28 22.26
N GLY A 4 8.01 -10.54 21.87
CA GLY A 4 7.25 -11.24 20.82
C GLY A 4 5.74 -11.35 21.09
N GLY A 5 5.31 -11.56 22.34
CA GLY A 5 3.90 -11.64 22.70
C GLY A 5 3.17 -10.30 22.65
N ARG A 6 3.88 -9.17 22.81
CA ARG A 6 3.32 -7.82 22.65
C ARG A 6 3.29 -7.39 21.18
N LEU A 7 4.31 -7.77 20.40
CA LEU A 7 4.41 -7.45 18.98
C LEU A 7 3.43 -8.24 18.12
N LEU A 8 3.17 -9.51 18.46
CA LEU A 8 2.29 -10.41 17.71
C LEU A 8 0.86 -10.47 18.27
N GLY A 9 0.58 -9.75 19.37
CA GLY A 9 -0.73 -9.66 20.00
C GLY A 9 -1.78 -8.99 19.12
N GLU A 10 -3.04 -9.10 19.53
CA GLU A 10 -4.13 -8.42 18.84
C GLU A 10 -3.97 -6.90 18.94
N THR A 11 -4.24 -6.19 17.84
CA THR A 11 -4.09 -4.74 17.78
C THR A 11 -4.96 -4.02 18.81
N HIS A 12 -4.32 -3.16 19.61
CA HIS A 12 -5.01 -2.26 20.53
C HIS A 12 -5.85 -1.20 19.82
N HIS A 13 -5.69 -1.04 18.50
CA HIS A 13 -6.42 -0.08 17.66
C HIS A 13 -7.54 -0.73 16.83
N ALA A 14 -8.09 -1.87 17.27
CA ALA A 14 -9.13 -2.60 16.54
C ALA A 14 -10.33 -1.72 16.11
N GLY A 15 -10.73 -0.74 16.93
CA GLY A 15 -11.80 0.20 16.57
C GLY A 15 -11.47 1.11 15.38
N VAL A 16 -10.20 1.53 15.24
CA VAL A 16 -9.73 2.24 14.05
C VAL A 16 -9.86 1.34 12.81
N LEU A 17 -9.46 0.09 12.94
CA LEU A 17 -9.45 -0.86 11.83
C LEU A 17 -10.86 -1.26 11.37
N GLU A 18 -11.81 -1.36 12.30
CA GLU A 18 -13.24 -1.60 12.02
C GLU A 18 -13.84 -0.48 11.15
N ASN A 19 -13.42 0.77 11.35
CA ASN A 19 -13.84 1.90 10.51
C ASN A 19 -13.14 1.93 9.15
N TRP A 20 -11.96 1.34 9.03
CA TRP A 20 -11.15 1.34 7.81
C TRP A 20 -11.33 0.09 6.94
N GLY A 21 -11.99 -0.95 7.46
CA GLY A 21 -12.11 -2.24 6.77
C GLY A 21 -12.60 -2.11 5.33
N GLN A 22 -13.67 -1.34 5.12
CA GLN A 22 -14.21 -1.09 3.78
C GLN A 22 -13.27 -0.25 2.90
N LEU A 23 -12.63 0.76 3.48
CA LEU A 23 -11.68 1.63 2.77
C LEU A 23 -10.47 0.83 2.29
N TRP A 24 -10.00 -0.14 3.06
CA TRP A 24 -8.90 -1.02 2.65
C TRP A 24 -9.25 -2.01 1.56
N ILE A 25 -10.49 -2.50 1.54
CA ILE A 25 -10.98 -3.28 0.38
C ILE A 25 -11.01 -2.40 -0.88
N TYR A 26 -11.48 -1.16 -0.78
CA TYR A 26 -11.45 -0.26 -1.93
C TYR A 26 -10.01 0.06 -2.35
N HIS A 27 -9.10 0.24 -1.41
CA HIS A 27 -7.69 0.49 -1.71
C HIS A 27 -6.98 -0.71 -2.32
N SER A 28 -7.32 -1.94 -1.94
CA SER A 28 -6.76 -3.13 -2.59
C SER A 28 -7.14 -3.19 -4.06
N VAL A 29 -8.38 -2.82 -4.41
CA VAL A 29 -8.80 -2.70 -5.82
C VAL A 29 -8.03 -1.58 -6.52
N ALA A 30 -7.87 -0.42 -5.89
CA ALA A 30 -7.08 0.67 -6.45
C ALA A 30 -5.64 0.23 -6.75
N LEU A 31 -4.99 -0.51 -5.84
CA LEU A 31 -3.63 -1.04 -6.06
C LEU A 31 -3.56 -1.94 -7.29
N LEU A 32 -4.53 -2.84 -7.49
CA LEU A 32 -4.59 -3.67 -8.69
C LEU A 32 -4.76 -2.82 -9.97
N VAL A 33 -5.56 -1.76 -9.92
CA VAL A 33 -5.73 -0.85 -11.06
C VAL A 33 -4.44 -0.09 -11.36
N PHE A 34 -3.81 0.53 -10.36
CA PHE A 34 -2.57 1.31 -10.55
C PHE A 34 -1.42 0.44 -11.04
N PHE A 35 -1.15 -0.67 -10.35
CA PHE A 35 -0.03 -1.54 -10.70
C PHE A 35 -0.32 -2.44 -11.90
N GLY A 36 -1.58 -2.82 -12.13
CA GLY A 36 -2.01 -3.50 -13.35
C GLY A 36 -1.84 -2.59 -14.57
N THR A 37 -2.29 -1.33 -14.49
CA THR A 37 -2.10 -0.33 -15.57
C THR A 37 -0.62 -0.07 -15.81
N THR A 38 0.18 0.06 -14.75
CA THR A 38 1.65 0.19 -14.86
C THR A 38 2.26 -0.99 -15.60
N ASN A 39 1.82 -2.21 -15.28
CA ASN A 39 2.29 -3.41 -15.95
C ASN A 39 1.84 -3.47 -17.41
N LEU A 40 0.61 -3.05 -17.72
CA LEU A 40 0.11 -2.98 -19.10
C LEU A 40 0.92 -2.00 -19.96
N LEU A 41 1.22 -0.81 -19.43
CA LEU A 41 2.10 0.16 -20.11
C LEU A 41 3.49 -0.43 -20.37
N HIS A 42 4.04 -1.14 -19.38
CA HIS A 42 5.34 -1.79 -19.52
C HIS A 42 5.32 -2.89 -20.60
N LEU A 43 4.29 -3.75 -20.59
CA LEU A 43 4.10 -4.81 -21.59
C LEU A 43 3.84 -4.25 -23.00
N ALA A 44 3.22 -3.08 -23.11
CA ALA A 44 3.02 -2.37 -24.37
C ALA A 44 4.29 -1.65 -24.87
N GLY A 45 5.42 -1.74 -24.15
CA GLY A 45 6.69 -1.13 -24.55
C GLY A 45 6.73 0.38 -24.36
N VAL A 46 5.86 0.96 -23.52
CA VAL A 46 5.86 2.40 -23.25
C VAL A 46 7.10 2.76 -22.42
N THR A 47 8.07 3.41 -23.07
CA THR A 47 9.34 3.83 -22.44
C THR A 47 9.32 5.28 -21.95
N ALA A 48 8.36 6.09 -22.41
CA ALA A 48 8.15 7.44 -21.91
C ALA A 48 7.81 7.39 -20.40
N ARG A 49 8.45 8.25 -19.59
CA ARG A 49 8.25 8.27 -18.12
C ARG A 49 6.93 8.94 -17.71
N TRP A 50 6.50 9.95 -18.46
CA TRP A 50 5.37 10.80 -18.09
C TRP A 50 4.04 10.04 -17.87
N PRO A 51 3.68 8.96 -18.60
CA PRO A 51 2.44 8.23 -18.33
C PRO A 51 2.44 7.59 -16.94
N TYR A 52 3.58 7.05 -16.51
CA TYR A 52 3.76 6.47 -15.18
C TYR A 52 3.71 7.55 -14.10
N VAL A 53 4.44 8.65 -14.30
CA VAL A 53 4.43 9.77 -13.34
C VAL A 53 3.03 10.36 -13.20
N LEU A 54 2.29 10.59 -14.30
CA LEU A 54 0.90 11.08 -14.23
C LEU A 54 -0.03 10.10 -13.52
N LEU A 55 0.12 8.80 -13.78
CA LEU A 55 -0.65 7.76 -13.09
C LEU A 55 -0.42 7.83 -11.57
N PHE A 56 0.84 7.93 -11.13
CA PHE A 56 1.19 7.94 -9.69
C PHE A 56 1.15 9.33 -9.03
N THR A 57 0.93 10.41 -9.77
CA THR A 57 0.70 11.76 -9.21
C THR A 57 -0.77 12.13 -9.27
N VAL A 58 -1.31 12.32 -10.48
CA VAL A 58 -2.70 12.74 -10.70
C VAL A 58 -3.65 11.61 -10.32
N GLY A 59 -3.38 10.38 -10.77
CA GLY A 59 -4.25 9.24 -10.46
C GLY A 59 -4.30 8.94 -8.96
N LEU A 60 -3.14 8.83 -8.31
CA LEU A 60 -3.09 8.62 -6.85
C LEU A 60 -3.60 9.83 -6.06
N GLY A 61 -3.40 11.05 -6.53
CA GLY A 61 -3.97 12.25 -5.92
C GLY A 61 -5.50 12.26 -5.97
N ALA A 62 -6.09 11.89 -7.12
CA ALA A 62 -7.53 11.72 -7.25
C ALA A 62 -8.04 10.61 -6.33
N TRP A 63 -7.32 9.48 -6.26
CA TRP A 63 -7.63 8.41 -5.32
C TRP A 63 -7.54 8.88 -3.86
N ALA A 64 -6.51 9.66 -3.49
CA ALA A 64 -6.36 10.23 -2.16
C ALA A 64 -7.56 11.09 -1.77
N ALA A 65 -7.99 11.97 -2.67
CA ALA A 65 -9.14 12.84 -2.46
C ALA A 65 -10.43 12.04 -2.26
N LEU A 66 -10.68 11.03 -3.11
CA LEU A 66 -11.84 10.14 -2.99
C LEU A 66 -11.79 9.34 -1.69
N PHE A 67 -10.65 8.72 -1.39
CA PHE A 67 -10.43 7.93 -0.18
C PHE A 67 -10.69 8.77 1.08
N TRP A 68 -10.20 10.01 1.09
CA TRP A 68 -10.42 10.94 2.20
C TRP A 68 -11.87 11.38 2.31
N ALA A 69 -12.54 11.65 1.20
CA ALA A 69 -13.97 11.97 1.18
C ALA A 69 -14.83 10.83 1.76
N LEU A 70 -14.50 9.58 1.42
CA LEU A 70 -15.15 8.40 1.98
C LEU A 70 -14.82 8.23 3.48
N ARG A 71 -13.56 8.42 3.88
CA ARG A 71 -13.17 8.32 5.30
C ARG A 71 -13.90 9.35 6.15
N ARG A 72 -14.05 10.60 5.70
CA ARG A 72 -14.74 11.65 6.48
C ARG A 72 -16.18 11.31 6.84
N LYS A 73 -16.85 10.43 6.08
CA LYS A 73 -18.21 9.95 6.41
C LYS A 73 -18.26 9.05 7.66
N GLY A 74 -17.12 8.48 8.09
CA GLY A 74 -17.02 7.60 9.25
C GLY A 74 -16.82 8.31 10.60
N GLY A 75 -17.06 9.62 10.67
CA GLY A 75 -16.89 10.41 11.90
C GLY A 75 -15.49 11.00 12.09
N PRO A 76 -15.21 11.59 13.28
CA PRO A 76 -13.95 12.28 13.57
C PRO A 76 -12.72 11.40 13.30
N VAL A 77 -11.65 12.03 12.81
CA VAL A 77 -10.38 11.34 12.53
C VAL A 77 -9.51 11.39 13.78
N SER A 78 -9.17 10.23 14.33
CA SER A 78 -8.28 10.09 15.48
C SER A 78 -6.83 10.45 15.14
N PHE A 79 -6.00 10.61 16.16
CA PHE A 79 -4.56 10.85 15.99
C PHE A 79 -3.87 9.71 15.22
N VAL A 80 -4.16 8.46 15.58
CA VAL A 80 -3.58 7.27 14.94
C VAL A 80 -3.93 7.22 13.46
N GLU A 81 -5.17 7.57 13.10
CA GLU A 81 -5.60 7.62 11.71
C GLU A 81 -4.88 8.68 10.89
N ARG A 82 -4.56 9.83 11.48
CA ARG A 82 -3.70 10.84 10.83
C ARG A 82 -2.29 10.30 10.59
N GLN A 83 -1.71 9.57 11.56
CA GLN A 83 -0.40 8.93 11.37
C GLN A 83 -0.42 7.93 10.22
N LEU A 84 -1.46 7.09 10.14
CA LEU A 84 -1.64 6.15 9.02
C LEU A 84 -1.79 6.86 7.67
N ALA A 85 -2.50 8.00 7.64
CA ALA A 85 -2.63 8.82 6.44
C ALA A 85 -1.28 9.41 6.01
N HIS A 86 -0.46 9.89 6.94
CA HIS A 86 0.89 10.39 6.64
C HIS A 86 1.82 9.28 6.13
N VAL A 87 1.81 8.09 6.76
CA VAL A 87 2.59 6.93 6.30
C VAL A 87 2.17 6.49 4.89
N TRP A 88 0.87 6.59 4.57
CA TRP A 88 0.40 6.34 3.22
C TRP A 88 0.83 7.43 2.23
N GLY A 89 0.70 8.70 2.62
CA GLY A 89 1.14 9.84 1.82
C GLY A 89 2.64 9.82 1.50
N SER A 90 3.48 9.38 2.45
CA SER A 90 4.91 9.19 2.20
C SER A 90 5.18 8.12 1.15
N GLY A 91 4.29 7.13 0.98
CA GLY A 91 4.38 6.15 -0.11
C GLY A 91 4.18 6.77 -1.48
N ILE A 92 3.22 7.70 -1.64
CA ILE A 92 3.04 8.45 -2.89
C ILE A 92 4.30 9.24 -3.22
N VAL A 93 4.85 9.93 -2.23
CA VAL A 93 6.09 10.71 -2.40
C VAL A 93 7.25 9.78 -2.78
N ALA A 94 7.42 8.66 -2.07
CA ALA A 94 8.48 7.70 -2.35
C ALA A 94 8.43 7.14 -3.77
N ILE A 95 7.26 6.75 -4.27
CA ILE A 95 7.10 6.24 -5.65
C ILE A 95 7.56 7.29 -6.68
N ASN A 96 7.15 8.55 -6.50
CA ASN A 96 7.55 9.63 -7.41
C ASN A 96 9.04 9.95 -7.31
N LEU A 97 9.62 9.87 -6.11
CA LEU A 97 11.06 10.01 -5.92
C LEU A 97 11.84 8.86 -6.58
N VAL A 98 11.32 7.64 -6.63
CA VAL A 98 11.96 6.54 -7.38
C VAL A 98 12.03 6.88 -8.88
N PHE A 99 10.95 7.39 -9.47
CA PHE A 99 10.99 7.86 -10.87
C PHE A 99 11.96 9.03 -11.08
N LEU A 100 12.05 9.95 -10.12
CA LEU A 100 13.03 11.04 -10.15
C LEU A 100 14.46 10.49 -10.12
N VAL A 101 14.76 9.52 -9.25
CA VAL A 101 16.08 8.89 -9.17
C VAL A 101 16.42 8.16 -10.47
N GLU A 102 15.50 7.41 -11.06
CA GLU A 102 15.70 6.78 -12.37
C GLU A 102 16.07 7.80 -13.44
N TRP A 103 15.39 8.95 -13.45
CA TRP A 103 15.66 10.02 -14.40
C TRP A 103 17.03 10.65 -14.20
N LEU A 104 17.40 10.99 -12.95
CA LEU A 104 18.68 11.60 -12.62
C LEU A 104 19.87 10.66 -12.91
N LEU A 105 19.66 9.35 -12.79
CA LEU A 105 20.68 8.33 -13.11
C LEU A 105 20.69 7.91 -14.59
N GLY A 106 19.81 8.46 -15.43
CA GLY A 106 19.70 8.08 -16.84
C GLY A 106 19.19 6.65 -17.07
N LEU A 107 18.55 6.03 -16.07
CA LEU A 107 18.07 4.66 -16.14
C LEU A 107 16.77 4.56 -16.96
N PRO A 108 16.53 3.46 -17.68
CA PRO A 108 15.23 3.18 -18.28
C PRO A 108 14.09 3.23 -17.23
N VAL A 109 12.89 3.61 -17.65
CA VAL A 109 11.72 3.65 -16.76
C VAL A 109 11.45 2.28 -16.14
N LEU A 110 11.09 2.25 -14.85
CA LEU A 110 10.85 1.03 -14.06
C LEU A 110 12.09 0.18 -13.76
N SER A 111 13.30 0.65 -14.06
CA SER A 111 14.55 -0.04 -13.69
C SER A 111 14.68 -0.26 -12.18
N LEU A 112 14.10 0.62 -11.37
CA LEU A 112 14.12 0.57 -9.90
C LEU A 112 12.76 0.16 -9.32
N ILE A 113 11.88 -0.50 -10.08
CA ILE A 113 10.54 -0.88 -9.62
C ILE A 113 10.55 -1.76 -8.35
N THR A 114 11.60 -2.55 -8.12
CA THR A 114 11.77 -3.35 -6.90
C THR A 114 11.93 -2.49 -5.64
N MET A 115 12.39 -1.23 -5.77
CA MET A 115 12.44 -0.28 -4.66
C MET A 115 11.06 0.07 -4.12
N ILE A 116 10.00 -0.13 -4.90
CA ILE A 116 8.62 0.05 -4.43
C ILE A 116 8.30 -0.99 -3.36
N ALA A 117 8.76 -2.24 -3.50
CA ALA A 117 8.61 -3.27 -2.48
C ALA A 117 9.44 -2.97 -1.22
N VAL A 118 10.66 -2.46 -1.38
CA VAL A 118 11.51 -2.03 -0.25
C VAL A 118 10.83 -0.92 0.55
N THR A 119 10.48 0.18 -0.13
CA THR A 119 9.88 1.35 0.50
C THR A 119 8.53 1.01 1.14
N ASN A 120 7.63 0.31 0.42
CA ASN A 120 6.33 -0.08 0.99
C ASN A 120 6.48 -1.13 2.09
N GLY A 121 7.45 -2.03 2.02
CA GLY A 121 7.78 -2.95 3.11
C GLY A 121 8.09 -2.20 4.40
N MET A 122 8.89 -1.12 4.31
CA MET A 122 9.14 -0.23 5.44
C MET A 122 7.88 0.52 5.90
N LEU A 123 7.02 0.98 4.98
CA LEU A 123 5.75 1.61 5.37
C LEU A 123 4.83 0.63 6.11
N PHE A 124 4.78 -0.63 5.70
CA PHE A 124 4.04 -1.68 6.41
C PHE A 124 4.67 -1.99 7.77
N MET A 125 6.00 -1.95 7.89
CA MET A 125 6.70 -2.08 9.17
C MET A 125 6.34 -0.94 10.13
N VAL A 126 6.30 0.31 9.64
CA VAL A 126 5.85 1.47 10.44
C VAL A 126 4.38 1.30 10.85
N LYS A 127 3.50 0.87 9.94
CA LYS A 127 2.11 0.52 10.28
C LYS A 127 2.04 -0.58 11.33
N ALA A 128 2.92 -1.57 11.27
CA ALA A 128 3.02 -2.62 12.28
C ALA A 128 3.48 -2.07 13.63
N GLY A 129 4.39 -1.10 13.68
CA GLY A 129 4.75 -0.41 14.93
C GLY A 129 3.59 0.39 15.54
N ILE A 130 2.70 0.94 14.70
CA ILE A 130 1.53 1.70 15.14
C ILE A 130 0.39 0.77 15.56
N LEU A 131 0.09 -0.25 14.75
CA LEU A 131 -1.10 -1.09 14.89
C LEU A 131 -0.81 -2.41 15.60
N SER A 132 0.42 -2.89 15.63
CA SER A 132 0.87 -4.19 16.14
C SER A 132 0.23 -5.40 15.43
N GLY A 133 0.75 -6.59 15.73
CA GLY A 133 0.16 -7.87 15.35
C GLY A 133 0.41 -8.26 13.90
N PHE A 134 -0.67 -8.53 13.16
CA PHE A 134 -0.63 -9.16 11.84
C PHE A 134 0.12 -8.36 10.77
N TYR A 135 0.29 -7.06 10.95
CA TYR A 135 1.00 -6.19 9.99
C TYR A 135 2.49 -6.52 9.85
N TYR A 136 3.13 -7.15 10.84
CA TYR A 136 4.51 -7.60 10.70
C TYR A 136 4.65 -8.68 9.62
N PHE A 137 3.68 -9.60 9.53
CA PHE A 137 3.65 -10.61 8.45
C PHE A 137 3.39 -9.97 7.09
N GLN A 138 2.56 -8.93 7.05
CA GLN A 138 2.30 -8.18 5.81
C GLN A 138 3.53 -7.40 5.35
N ALA A 139 4.27 -6.77 6.29
CA ALA A 139 5.54 -6.15 5.99
C ALA A 139 6.54 -7.16 5.41
N ALA A 140 6.66 -8.33 6.04
CA ALA A 140 7.49 -9.42 5.53
C ALA A 140 7.05 -9.87 4.13
N ALA A 141 5.74 -10.05 3.89
CA ALA A 141 5.22 -10.44 2.58
C ALA A 141 5.57 -9.42 1.48
N VAL A 142 5.41 -8.12 1.76
CA VAL A 142 5.76 -7.05 0.82
C VAL A 142 7.27 -6.99 0.57
N ILE A 143 8.10 -7.19 1.60
CA ILE A 143 9.57 -7.25 1.45
C ILE A 143 9.97 -8.49 0.62
N LEU A 144 9.41 -9.65 0.92
CA LEU A 144 9.70 -10.89 0.21
C LEU A 144 9.26 -10.84 -1.27
N ALA A 145 8.32 -9.96 -1.63
CA ALA A 145 7.94 -9.72 -3.02
C ALA A 145 9.11 -9.22 -3.89
N ILE A 146 10.19 -8.70 -3.29
CA ILE A 146 11.42 -8.35 -4.01
C ILE A 146 11.94 -9.54 -4.83
N LEU A 147 11.88 -10.76 -4.28
CA LEU A 147 12.39 -11.97 -4.96
C LEU A 147 11.65 -12.26 -6.27
N PRO A 148 10.31 -12.48 -6.28
CA PRO A 148 9.59 -12.74 -7.53
C PRO A 148 9.60 -11.52 -8.46
N MET A 149 9.61 -10.28 -7.96
CA MET A 149 9.77 -9.11 -8.82
C MET A 149 11.11 -9.09 -9.55
N THR A 150 12.18 -9.53 -8.89
CA THR A 150 13.53 -9.59 -9.49
C THR A 150 13.65 -10.75 -10.47
N TRP A 151 13.05 -11.90 -10.18
CA TRP A 151 13.06 -13.06 -11.09
C TRP A 151 12.14 -12.88 -12.30
N PHE A 152 11.06 -12.11 -12.17
CA PHE A 152 10.09 -11.86 -13.23
C PHE A 152 9.90 -10.35 -13.47
N PRO A 153 10.94 -9.62 -13.92
CA PRO A 153 10.94 -8.16 -14.00
C PRO A 153 9.84 -7.61 -14.91
N ARG A 154 9.49 -8.35 -15.97
CA ARG A 154 8.40 -8.03 -16.90
C ARG A 154 7.02 -7.96 -16.22
N PHE A 155 6.85 -8.63 -15.08
CA PHE A 155 5.62 -8.64 -14.30
C PHE A 155 5.78 -7.99 -12.92
N ALA A 156 6.91 -7.35 -12.64
CA ALA A 156 7.24 -6.81 -11.33
C ALA A 156 6.18 -5.83 -10.78
N PRO A 157 5.66 -4.85 -11.57
CA PRO A 157 4.57 -3.99 -11.08
C PRO A 157 3.35 -4.80 -10.64
N LEU A 158 2.91 -5.75 -11.46
CA LEU A 158 1.73 -6.57 -11.16
C LEU A 158 1.96 -7.46 -9.92
N ILE A 159 3.12 -8.08 -9.78
CA ILE A 159 3.49 -8.90 -8.62
C ILE A 159 3.39 -8.06 -7.33
N PHE A 160 4.00 -6.87 -7.32
CA PHE A 160 3.88 -5.96 -6.18
C PHE A 160 2.42 -5.61 -5.89
N GLY A 161 1.67 -5.21 -6.93
CA GLY A 161 0.26 -4.86 -6.83
C GLY A 161 -0.58 -5.97 -6.20
N MET A 162 -0.38 -7.22 -6.61
CA MET A 162 -1.07 -8.40 -6.08
C MET A 162 -0.74 -8.65 -4.61
N VAL A 163 0.54 -8.65 -4.23
CA VAL A 163 0.96 -8.89 -2.85
C VAL A 163 0.43 -7.79 -1.92
N ALA A 164 0.59 -6.52 -2.31
CA ALA A 164 0.10 -5.39 -1.53
C ALA A 164 -1.44 -5.39 -1.44
N ALA A 165 -2.14 -5.63 -2.56
CA ALA A 165 -3.59 -5.73 -2.58
C ALA A 165 -4.11 -6.85 -1.67
N ALA A 166 -3.48 -8.03 -1.70
CA ALA A 166 -3.83 -9.14 -0.81
C ALA A 166 -3.70 -8.74 0.67
N CYS A 167 -2.62 -8.03 1.04
CA CYS A 167 -2.44 -7.55 2.41
C CYS A 167 -3.57 -6.60 2.84
N PHE A 168 -3.89 -5.60 2.02
CA PHE A 168 -4.99 -4.66 2.32
C PHE A 168 -6.35 -5.35 2.31
N PHE A 169 -6.59 -6.29 1.39
CA PHE A 169 -7.87 -7.00 1.28
C PHE A 169 -8.13 -7.90 2.49
N VAL A 170 -7.16 -8.74 2.87
CA VAL A 170 -7.29 -9.66 4.02
C VAL A 170 -7.59 -8.89 5.30
N THR A 171 -6.85 -7.82 5.54
CA THR A 171 -7.08 -6.95 6.69
C THR A 171 -8.43 -6.25 6.60
N GLY A 172 -8.75 -5.68 5.43
CA GLY A 172 -9.99 -4.97 5.19
C GLY A 172 -11.22 -5.84 5.44
N LEU A 173 -11.21 -7.07 4.90
CA LEU A 173 -12.27 -8.06 5.08
C LEU A 173 -12.40 -8.48 6.55
N LYS A 174 -11.28 -8.80 7.21
CA LYS A 174 -11.28 -9.19 8.64
C LYS A 174 -11.99 -8.15 9.50
N TYR A 175 -11.64 -6.87 9.37
CA TYR A 175 -12.21 -5.82 10.22
C TYR A 175 -13.59 -5.34 9.78
N ARG A 176 -13.93 -5.46 8.49
CA ARG A 176 -15.31 -5.26 8.02
C ARG A 176 -16.25 -6.31 8.62
N LEU A 177 -15.88 -7.58 8.57
CA LEU A 177 -16.68 -8.66 9.14
C LEU A 177 -16.81 -8.54 10.67
N ARG A 178 -15.74 -8.12 11.35
CA ARG A 178 -15.77 -7.88 12.80
C ARG A 178 -16.75 -6.76 13.17
N ARG A 179 -16.78 -5.67 12.40
CA ARG A 179 -17.73 -4.57 12.59
C ARG A 179 -19.17 -5.01 12.39
N GLN A 180 -19.45 -5.76 11.31
CA GLN A 180 -20.80 -6.27 11.02
C GLN A 180 -21.34 -7.18 12.12
N ARG A 181 -20.48 -7.94 12.82
CA ARG A 181 -20.88 -8.77 13.97
C ARG A 181 -21.23 -7.96 15.23
N LYS A 182 -20.82 -6.69 15.30
CA LYS A 182 -21.10 -5.80 16.44
C LYS A 182 -22.31 -4.89 16.20
N GLU A 183 -22.71 -4.70 14.93
CA GLU A 183 -23.91 -3.96 14.57
C GLU A 183 -25.11 -4.92 14.79
N PRO A 184 -26.07 -4.60 15.67
CA PRO A 184 -27.23 -5.44 15.99
C PRO A 184 -28.25 -5.53 14.85
#